data_AF-A0A7C1SRP7-F1
#
_entry.id   AF-A0A7C1SRP7-F1
#
_cell.length_a   1.000
_cell.length_b   1.000
_cell.length_c   1.000
_cell.angle_alpha   90.00
_cell.angle_beta   90.00
_cell.angle_gamma   90.00
#
_symmetry.space_group_name_H-M   'P 1'
#
loop_
_entity.id
_entity.type
_entity.pdbx_description
1 polymer ?
#
loop_
_entity_poly.entity_id
_entity_poly.type
_entity_poly.pdbx_seq_one_letter_code
_entity_poly.pdbx_strand_id
1 'polypeptide(L)'
;KLLGLWLFPVRRLGLHEAPFLLFFAGWVAVNSDLIPAIEPFDPFPYILLITIVSIEAIILAIFVLITQNRQARINSLREETELHVNLISEQEITKVLKVLAIVLKKMGVDPTSDPELQKMIEPLNPEDIEKQLEEQLDGN
;
A
#
# COMPACT_ATOMS: atom_id res chain seq x y z
N LYS A 1 11.14 5.92 -8.00
CA LYS A 1 9.98 5.18 -7.44
C LYS A 1 8.64 5.66 -8.02
N LEU A 2 8.42 6.97 -8.21
CA LEU A 2 7.18 7.53 -8.78
C LEU A 2 6.95 7.21 -10.28
N LEU A 3 8.01 7.19 -11.09
CA LEU A 3 7.95 6.77 -12.51
C LEU A 3 7.46 5.31 -12.68
N GLY A 4 7.85 4.41 -11.77
CA GLY A 4 7.42 3.01 -11.81
C GLY A 4 5.93 2.80 -11.47
N LEU A 5 5.32 3.75 -10.75
CA LEU A 5 3.88 3.71 -10.41
C LEU A 5 3.02 4.15 -11.61
N TRP A 6 3.53 5.10 -12.41
CA TRP A 6 2.91 5.56 -13.67
C TRP A 6 2.96 4.50 -14.77
N LEU A 7 4.08 3.77 -14.87
CA LEU A 7 4.28 2.73 -15.88
C LEU A 7 3.61 1.40 -15.55
N PHE A 8 3.22 1.14 -14.31
CA PHE A 8 2.69 -0.17 -13.89
C PHE A 8 1.38 -0.59 -14.60
N PRO A 9 0.39 0.30 -14.83
CA PRO A 9 -0.82 -0.02 -15.57
C PRO A 9 -0.54 -0.33 -17.06
N VAL A 10 0.33 0.45 -17.69
CA VAL A 10 0.69 0.33 -19.12
C VAL A 10 1.56 -0.90 -19.37
N ARG A 11 2.56 -1.13 -18.50
CA ARG A 11 3.46 -2.28 -18.55
C ARG A 11 2.75 -3.61 -18.27
N ARG A 12 1.64 -3.60 -17.52
CA ARG A 12 0.77 -4.77 -17.32
C ARG A 12 0.00 -5.14 -18.60
N LEU A 13 -0.23 -4.21 -19.52
CA LEU A 13 -0.86 -4.45 -20.82
C LEU A 13 0.11 -4.93 -21.92
N GLY A 14 1.42 -5.02 -21.65
CA GLY A 14 2.40 -5.46 -22.65
C GLY A 14 2.70 -4.43 -23.74
N LEU A 15 2.26 -3.18 -23.59
CA LEU A 15 2.69 -2.10 -24.47
C LEU A 15 4.15 -1.74 -24.14
N HIS A 16 5.05 -2.03 -25.08
CA HIS A 16 6.39 -1.44 -25.09
C HIS A 16 6.23 0.10 -25.14
N GLU A 17 7.14 0.88 -24.53
CA GLU A 17 7.08 2.36 -24.52
C GLU A 17 7.40 3.00 -25.90
N ALA A 18 7.86 2.17 -26.84
CA ALA A 18 8.29 2.57 -28.17
C ALA A 18 7.21 3.22 -29.08
N PRO A 19 5.93 2.77 -29.11
CA PRO A 19 4.93 3.31 -30.00
C PRO A 19 4.49 4.72 -29.60
N PHE A 20 4.52 5.08 -28.31
CA PHE A 20 4.20 6.43 -27.84
C PHE A 20 5.23 7.45 -28.33
N LEU A 21 6.52 7.13 -28.19
CA LEU A 21 7.61 7.98 -28.68
C LEU A 21 7.56 8.14 -30.20
N LEU A 22 7.26 7.06 -30.93
CA LEU A 22 7.10 7.10 -32.39
C LEU A 22 5.88 7.92 -32.81
N PHE A 23 4.76 7.81 -32.09
CA PHE A 23 3.56 8.61 -32.34
C PHE A 23 3.85 10.11 -32.16
N PHE A 24 4.50 10.50 -31.06
CA PHE A 24 4.88 11.89 -30.81
C PHE A 24 5.86 12.42 -31.86
N ALA A 25 6.90 11.65 -32.18
CA ALA A 25 7.89 12.03 -33.18
C ALA A 25 7.24 12.19 -34.57
N GLY A 26 6.33 11.28 -34.94
CA GLY A 26 5.56 11.35 -36.18
C GLY A 26 4.63 12.56 -36.22
N TRP A 27 3.92 12.85 -35.13
CA TRP A 27 3.01 14.01 -35.04
C TRP A 27 3.74 15.33 -35.21
N VAL A 28 4.88 15.49 -34.52
CA VAL A 28 5.72 16.68 -34.64
C VAL A 28 6.30 16.79 -36.06
N ALA A 29 6.80 15.70 -36.65
CA ALA A 29 7.38 15.72 -37.99
C ALA A 29 6.36 16.14 -39.07
N VAL A 30 5.11 15.66 -38.97
CA VAL A 30 4.03 15.99 -39.91
C VAL A 30 3.57 17.45 -39.76
N ASN A 31 3.57 17.99 -38.53
CA ASN A 31 3.03 19.33 -38.25
C ASN A 31 4.09 20.45 -38.19
N SER A 32 5.37 20.15 -38.48
CA SER A 32 6.47 21.15 -38.43
C SER A 32 6.89 21.68 -39.81
N ASP A 33 5.99 21.69 -40.80
CA ASP A 33 6.25 22.15 -42.18
C ASP A 33 7.46 21.49 -42.89
N LEU A 34 7.98 20.39 -42.34
CA LEU A 34 9.12 19.64 -42.89
C LEU A 34 8.77 18.93 -44.20
N ILE A 35 7.47 18.74 -44.48
CA ILE A 35 6.96 18.04 -45.65
C ILE A 35 6.16 19.05 -46.49
N PRO A 36 6.71 19.57 -47.61
CA PRO A 36 6.07 20.63 -48.42
C PRO A 36 4.71 20.27 -49.04
N ALA A 37 4.32 18.99 -48.98
CA ALA A 37 3.10 18.45 -49.56
C ALA A 37 1.95 18.28 -48.55
N ILE A 38 2.18 18.54 -47.26
CA ILE A 38 1.18 18.36 -46.19
C ILE A 38 0.99 19.69 -45.47
N GLU A 39 -0.24 20.21 -45.50
CA GLU A 39 -0.62 21.37 -44.70
C GLU A 39 -0.68 20.98 -43.21
N PRO A 40 -0.01 21.69 -42.30
CA PRO A 40 -0.05 21.39 -40.87
C PRO A 40 -1.48 21.53 -40.33
N PHE A 41 -2.03 20.46 -39.77
CA PHE A 41 -3.38 20.44 -39.21
C PHE A 41 -3.40 20.81 -37.72
N ASP A 42 -2.29 20.65 -37.03
CA ASP A 42 -2.08 21.00 -35.61
C ASP A 42 -0.77 21.80 -35.49
N PRO A 43 -0.72 23.06 -35.97
CA PRO A 43 0.48 23.87 -35.91
C PRO A 43 0.90 24.15 -34.46
N PHE A 44 2.18 24.44 -34.27
CA PHE A 44 2.69 24.85 -32.95
C PHE A 44 1.82 25.99 -32.39
N PRO A 45 1.21 25.84 -31.20
CA PRO A 45 1.66 25.02 -30.05
C PRO A 45 1.05 23.60 -29.87
N TYR A 46 0.55 22.94 -30.93
CA TYR A 46 0.01 21.56 -30.89
C TYR A 46 -1.17 21.34 -29.93
N ILE A 47 -2.23 22.15 -30.07
CA ILE A 47 -3.38 22.18 -29.16
C ILE A 47 -4.16 20.85 -29.17
N LEU A 48 -4.26 20.19 -30.33
CA LEU A 48 -4.97 18.91 -30.43
C LEU A 48 -4.21 17.80 -29.69
N LEU A 49 -2.89 17.72 -29.89
CA LEU A 49 -2.04 16.78 -29.18
C LEU A 49 -2.13 16.98 -27.66
N ILE A 50 -2.01 18.22 -27.18
CA ILE A 50 -2.08 18.54 -25.74
C ILE A 50 -3.43 18.10 -25.17
N THR A 51 -4.52 18.35 -25.90
CA THR A 51 -5.87 18.01 -25.45
C THR A 51 -6.04 16.49 -25.32
N ILE A 52 -5.63 15.71 -26.33
CA ILE A 52 -5.73 14.24 -26.30
C ILE A 52 -4.94 13.67 -25.13
N VAL A 53 -3.70 14.11 -24.96
CA VAL A 53 -2.80 13.66 -23.88
C VAL A 53 -3.36 14.05 -22.50
N SER A 54 -3.97 15.24 -22.38
CA SER A 54 -4.57 15.68 -21.11
C SER A 54 -5.76 14.80 -20.69
N ILE A 55 -6.60 14.40 -21.65
CA ILE A 55 -7.75 13.52 -21.39
C ILE A 55 -7.25 12.12 -20.98
N GLU A 56 -6.26 11.60 -21.69
CA GLU A 56 -5.62 10.32 -21.34
C GLU A 56 -5.08 10.34 -19.90
N ALA A 57 -4.38 11.42 -19.52
CA ALA A 57 -3.84 11.59 -18.17
C ALA A 57 -4.94 11.61 -17.10
N ILE A 58 -6.07 12.29 -17.35
CA ILE A 58 -7.22 12.31 -16.42
C ILE A 58 -7.80 10.90 -16.24
N ILE A 59 -7.99 10.16 -17.33
CA ILE A 59 -8.52 8.80 -17.28
C ILE A 59 -7.59 7.89 -16.47
N LEU A 60 -6.27 7.97 -16.69
CA LEU A 60 -5.29 7.22 -15.91
C LEU A 60 -5.30 7.59 -14.43
N ALA A 61 -5.39 8.88 -14.11
CA ALA A 61 -5.48 9.34 -12.72
C ALA A 61 -6.72 8.77 -12.01
N ILE A 62 -7.87 8.73 -12.69
CA ILE A 62 -9.10 8.13 -12.16
C ILE A 62 -8.92 6.63 -11.92
N PHE A 63 -8.35 5.88 -12.88
CA PHE A 63 -8.08 4.45 -12.69
C PHE A 63 -7.14 4.18 -11.52
N VAL A 64 -6.10 5.01 -11.35
CA VAL A 64 -5.18 4.94 -10.22
C VAL A 64 -5.93 5.20 -8.92
N LEU A 65 -6.75 6.26 -8.83
CA LEU A 65 -7.51 6.58 -7.62
C LEU A 65 -8.50 5.48 -7.24
N ILE A 66 -9.22 4.89 -8.21
CA ILE A 66 -10.14 3.78 -7.94
C ILE A 66 -9.36 2.57 -7.41
N THR A 67 -8.22 2.25 -8.02
CA THR A 67 -7.37 1.12 -7.60
C THR A 67 -6.78 1.36 -6.22
N GLN A 68 -6.29 2.58 -5.96
CA GLN A 68 -5.77 2.99 -4.66
C GLN A 68 -6.85 2.93 -3.57
N ASN A 69 -8.05 3.45 -3.84
CA ASN A 69 -9.17 3.41 -2.88
C ASN A 69 -9.57 1.98 -2.53
N ARG A 70 -9.67 1.10 -3.53
CA ARG A 70 -9.93 -0.33 -3.31
C ARG A 70 -8.83 -0.97 -2.48
N GLN A 71 -7.57 -0.70 -2.79
CA GLN A 71 -6.43 -1.27 -2.05
C GLN A 71 -6.38 -0.75 -0.61
N ALA A 72 -6.69 0.53 -0.38
CA ALA A 72 -6.76 1.13 0.95
C ALA A 72 -7.81 0.43 1.81
N ARG A 73 -9.01 0.18 1.28
CA ARG A 73 -10.06 -0.56 1.98
C ARG A 73 -9.68 -2.02 2.29
N ILE A 74 -8.99 -2.69 1.37
CA ILE A 74 -8.50 -4.06 1.62
C ILE A 74 -7.43 -4.04 2.72
N ASN A 75 -6.52 -3.07 2.67
CA ASN A 75 -5.45 -2.94 3.67
C ASN A 75 -6.04 -2.67 5.06
N SER A 76 -7.03 -1.79 5.20
CA SER A 76 -7.65 -1.51 6.51
C SER A 76 -8.33 -2.74 7.11
N LEU A 77 -9.06 -3.52 6.30
CA LEU A 77 -9.68 -4.77 6.76
C LEU A 77 -8.63 -5.83 7.15
N ARG A 78 -7.54 -5.89 6.39
CA ARG A 78 -6.43 -6.79 6.68
C ARG A 78 -5.74 -6.42 7.98
N GLU A 79 -5.51 -5.14 8.23
CA GLU A 79 -4.91 -4.63 9.47
C GLU A 79 -5.79 -4.95 10.69
N GLU A 80 -7.11 -4.72 10.60
CA GLU A 80 -8.05 -5.11 11.66
C GLU A 80 -8.04 -6.62 11.93
N THR A 81 -8.01 -7.43 10.86
CA THR A 81 -7.94 -8.90 10.98
C THR A 81 -6.62 -9.36 11.59
N GLU A 82 -5.50 -8.79 11.15
CA GLU A 82 -4.16 -9.10 11.68
C GLU A 82 -4.06 -8.74 13.16
N LEU A 83 -4.58 -7.57 13.57
CA LEU A 83 -4.68 -7.19 14.98
C LEU A 83 -5.50 -8.21 15.78
N HIS A 84 -6.67 -8.60 15.28
CA HIS A 84 -7.54 -9.55 15.96
C HIS A 84 -6.88 -10.93 16.14
N VAL A 85 -6.24 -11.45 15.08
CA VAL A 85 -5.52 -12.73 15.14
C VAL A 85 -4.35 -12.66 16.12
N ASN A 86 -3.62 -11.53 16.15
CA ASN A 86 -2.55 -11.32 17.11
C ASN A 86 -3.07 -11.30 18.56
N LEU A 87 -4.17 -10.61 18.84
CA LEU A 87 -4.77 -10.58 20.18
C LEU A 87 -5.21 -11.98 20.64
N ILE A 88 -5.81 -12.77 19.75
CA ILE A 88 -6.15 -14.16 20.06
C ILE A 88 -4.88 -14.98 20.34
N SER A 89 -3.86 -14.83 19.49
CA SER A 89 -2.58 -15.55 19.64
C SER A 89 -1.91 -15.24 20.97
N GLU A 90 -1.88 -13.97 21.38
CA GLU A 90 -1.37 -13.56 22.70
C GLU A 90 -2.17 -14.20 23.84
N GLN A 91 -3.50 -14.19 23.77
CA GLN A 91 -4.34 -14.85 24.78
C GLN A 91 -4.11 -16.36 24.85
N GLU A 92 -3.93 -17.02 23.71
CA GLU A 92 -3.62 -18.45 23.62
C GLU A 92 -2.24 -18.74 24.22
N ILE A 93 -1.22 -17.93 23.89
CA ILE A 93 0.12 -18.02 24.47
C ILE A 93 0.07 -17.85 25.99
N THR A 94 -0.60 -16.81 26.50
CA THR A 94 -0.76 -16.60 27.94
C THR A 94 -1.46 -17.79 28.61
N LYS A 95 -2.49 -18.37 27.98
CA LYS A 95 -3.16 -19.58 28.50
C LYS A 95 -2.22 -20.78 28.52
N VAL A 96 -1.42 -20.98 27.47
CA VAL A 96 -0.42 -22.05 27.42
C VAL A 96 0.64 -21.85 28.51
N LEU A 97 1.15 -20.64 28.70
CA LEU A 97 2.08 -20.31 29.78
C LEU A 97 1.49 -20.59 31.16
N LYS A 98 0.21 -20.24 31.40
CA LYS A 98 -0.50 -20.57 32.65
C LYS A 98 -0.56 -22.07 32.89
N VAL A 99 -0.88 -22.85 31.86
CA VAL A 99 -0.90 -24.33 31.96
C VAL A 99 0.49 -24.88 32.24
N LEU A 100 1.52 -24.39 31.56
CA LEU A 100 2.91 -24.78 31.79
C LEU A 100 3.38 -24.44 33.21
N ALA A 101 3.03 -23.26 33.74
CA ALA A 101 3.33 -22.87 35.11
C ALA A 101 2.69 -23.83 36.13
N ILE A 102 1.46 -24.27 35.89
CA ILE A 102 0.78 -25.28 36.74
C ILE A 102 1.54 -26.61 36.71
N VAL A 103 2.02 -27.05 35.54
CA VAL A 103 2.80 -28.29 35.39
C VAL A 103 4.14 -28.18 36.10
N LEU A 104 4.89 -27.08 35.92
CA LEU A 104 6.16 -26.81 36.59
C LEU A 104 6.01 -26.86 38.12
N LYS A 105 4.97 -26.21 38.65
CA LYS A 105 4.66 -26.22 40.08
C LYS A 105 4.41 -27.63 40.62
N LYS A 106 3.74 -28.50 39.84
CA LYS A 106 3.54 -29.92 40.20
C LYS A 106 4.84 -30.73 40.17
N MET A 107 5.82 -30.35 39.36
CA MET A 107 7.15 -30.97 39.32
C MET A 107 8.10 -30.43 40.39
N GLY A 108 7.64 -29.54 41.27
CA GLY A 108 8.47 -28.94 42.32
C GLY A 108 9.37 -27.79 41.86
N VAL A 109 9.18 -27.30 40.63
CA VAL A 109 9.86 -26.11 40.12
C VAL A 109 8.94 -24.91 40.33
N ASP A 110 9.40 -23.89 41.05
CA ASP A 110 8.62 -22.68 41.27
C ASP A 110 8.70 -21.74 40.05
N PRO A 111 7.62 -21.60 39.25
CA PRO A 111 7.60 -20.72 38.07
C PRO A 111 7.71 -19.24 38.45
N THR A 112 7.44 -18.91 39.71
CA THR A 112 7.46 -17.53 40.25
C THR A 112 8.90 -17.00 40.40
N SER A 113 9.90 -17.87 40.27
CA SER A 113 11.32 -17.48 40.36
C SER A 113 11.78 -16.62 39.18
N ASP A 114 11.07 -16.66 38.06
CA ASP A 114 11.38 -15.91 36.85
C ASP A 114 10.46 -14.67 36.73
N PRO A 115 10.98 -13.45 36.95
CA PRO A 115 10.20 -12.22 36.84
C PRO A 115 9.77 -11.90 35.40
N GLU A 116 10.42 -12.44 34.38
CA GLU A 116 10.02 -12.27 32.98
C GLU A 116 8.77 -13.10 32.69
N LEU A 117 8.75 -14.36 33.13
CA LEU A 117 7.61 -15.26 32.98
C LEU A 117 6.35 -14.73 33.69
N GLN A 118 6.50 -14.10 34.86
CA GLN A 118 5.37 -13.47 35.56
C GLN A 118 4.70 -12.40 34.71
N LYS A 119 5.49 -11.51 34.10
CA LYS A 119 4.96 -10.46 33.21
C LYS A 119 4.26 -11.03 31.99
N MET A 120 4.76 -12.13 31.42
CA MET A 120 4.15 -12.77 30.25
C MET A 120 2.84 -13.53 30.55
N ILE A 121 2.63 -13.92 31.80
CA ILE A 121 1.41 -14.61 32.27
C ILE A 121 0.27 -13.62 32.55
N GLU A 122 0.59 -12.34 32.72
CA GLU A 122 -0.41 -11.29 32.83
C GLU A 122 -1.23 -11.22 31.52
N PRO A 123 -2.57 -11.28 31.61
CA PRO A 123 -3.39 -11.17 30.41
C PRO A 123 -3.24 -9.78 29.80
N LEU A 124 -3.01 -9.70 28.49
CA LEU A 124 -3.17 -8.44 27.77
C LEU A 124 -4.61 -7.95 27.91
N ASN A 125 -4.81 -6.78 28.53
CA ASN A 125 -6.09 -6.10 28.58
C ASN A 125 -6.21 -5.15 27.37
N PRO A 126 -7.29 -5.23 26.56
CA PRO A 126 -7.54 -4.26 25.49
C PRO A 126 -7.47 -2.79 25.94
N GLU A 127 -7.87 -2.48 27.17
CA GLU A 127 -7.81 -1.13 27.75
C GLU A 127 -6.36 -0.62 27.89
N ASP A 128 -5.40 -1.51 28.17
CA ASP A 128 -3.99 -1.16 28.26
C ASP A 128 -3.40 -0.82 26.88
N ILE A 129 -3.91 -1.45 25.82
CA ILE A 129 -3.52 -1.17 24.44
C ILE A 129 -4.05 0.20 24.01
N GLU A 130 -5.32 0.51 24.31
CA GLU A 130 -5.94 1.80 24.03
C GLU A 130 -5.18 2.94 24.72
N LYS A 131 -4.87 2.76 26.01
CA LYS A 131 -4.09 3.73 26.78
C LYS A 131 -2.67 3.94 26.21
N GLN A 132 -1.99 2.87 25.81
CA GLN A 132 -0.66 2.96 25.18
C GLN A 132 -0.70 3.68 23.82
N LEU A 133 -1.77 3.49 23.05
CA LEU A 133 -1.99 4.20 21.79
C LEU A 133 -2.24 5.70 22.04
N GLU A 134 -3.07 6.06 23.02
CA GLU A 134 -3.31 7.45 23.43
C GLU A 134 -2.01 8.14 23.89
N GLU A 135 -1.21 7.49 24.73
CA GLU A 135 0.07 8.04 25.21
C GLU A 135 1.06 8.28 24.05
N GLN A 136 1.07 7.44 23.01
CA GLN A 136 1.90 7.64 21.82
C GLN A 136 1.40 8.76 20.91
N LEU A 137 0.09 9.00 20.88
CA LEU A 137 -0.52 10.09 20.11
C LEU A 137 -0.35 11.45 20.78
N ASP A 138 -0.45 11.51 22.12
CA ASP A 138 -0.26 12.73 22.91
C ASP A 138 1.22 13.08 23.15
N GLY A 139 2.12 12.11 22.99
CA GLY A 139 3.56 12.25 23.20
C GLY A 139 4.36 12.80 22.02
N ASN A 140 3.72 13.22 20.93
CA ASN A 140 4.37 13.76 19.71
C ASN A 140 3.84 15.15 19.32
#